data_AF-A0A6A1WS27-F1
#
_entry.id   AF-A0A6A1WS27-F1
#
_cell.length_a   1.000
_cell.length_b   1.000
_cell.length_c   1.000
_cell.angle_alpha   90.00
_cell.angle_beta   90.00
_cell.angle_gamma   90.00
#
_symmetry.space_group_name_H-M   'P 1'
#
loop_
_entity.id
_entity.type
_entity.pdbx_description
1 polymer ?
#
loop_
_entity_poly.entity_id
_entity_poly.type
_entity_poly.pdbx_seq_one_letter_code
_entity_poly.pdbx_strand_id
1 'polypeptide(L)'
;MANPPEMLREEVWEKSCNLWADDDYQRVCDKNVANRRKLKVNHTGGSKSLLSLYEESLEDDGNKIQFYKRSHMKRDLVTWVTLTCEKNYNQMIAAFAERDPSMKLVKIAEEVFYEVLGHARGMGNFVIPPPSTSARSSQIAHLNEQVQKWHGVLQGTI
;
A
#
# COMPACT_ATOMS: atom_id res chain seq x y z
N MET A 1 22.93 25.87 7.71
CA MET A 1 21.78 24.94 7.76
C MET A 1 20.56 25.73 8.20
N ALA A 2 19.36 25.35 7.76
CA ALA A 2 18.14 25.97 8.27
C ALA A 2 17.95 25.60 9.75
N ASN A 3 17.49 26.54 10.57
CA ASN A 3 17.19 26.29 11.98
C ASN A 3 16.09 25.23 12.11
N PRO A 4 16.15 24.35 13.15
CA PRO A 4 15.08 23.40 13.40
C PRO A 4 13.76 24.13 13.66
N PRO A 5 12.61 23.58 13.24
CA PRO A 5 11.30 24.04 13.72
C PRO A 5 11.25 24.02 15.25
N GLU A 6 10.57 24.98 15.89
CA GLU A 6 10.52 25.10 17.37
C GLU A 6 10.07 23.81 18.09
N MET A 7 9.28 22.97 17.41
CA MET A 7 8.77 21.70 17.95
C MET A 7 9.74 20.51 17.80
N LEU A 8 10.90 20.72 17.18
CA LEU A 8 11.89 19.67 16.91
C LEU A 8 13.19 19.99 17.62
N ARG A 9 13.66 19.04 18.43
CA ARG A 9 14.99 19.09 19.03
C ARG A 9 16.05 19.15 17.92
N GLU A 10 17.07 19.99 18.12
CA GLU A 10 18.14 20.21 17.15
C GLU A 10 18.81 18.89 16.69
N GLU A 11 19.06 17.98 17.62
CA GLU A 11 19.64 16.66 17.33
C GLU A 11 18.75 15.81 16.39
N VAL A 12 17.42 15.89 16.53
CA VAL A 12 16.48 15.14 15.67
C VAL A 12 16.42 15.76 14.29
N TRP A 13 16.47 17.09 14.22
CA TRP A 13 16.53 17.83 12.97
C TRP A 13 17.80 17.51 12.19
N GLU A 14 18.96 17.58 12.85
CA GLU A 14 20.26 17.27 12.25
C GLU A 14 20.31 15.82 11.74
N LYS A 15 19.85 14.85 12.56
CA LYS A 15 19.74 13.44 12.13
C LYS A 15 18.83 13.28 10.93
N SER A 16 17.69 13.99 10.89
CA SER A 16 16.76 13.93 9.77
C SER A 16 17.39 14.48 8.50
N CYS A 17 18.01 15.66 8.56
CA CYS A 17 18.74 16.25 7.43
C CYS A 17 19.85 15.33 6.92
N ASN A 18 20.62 14.74 7.82
CA ASN A 18 21.71 13.83 7.47
C ASN A 18 21.20 12.52 6.86
N LEU A 19 20.05 12.00 7.32
CA LEU A 19 19.45 10.79 6.75
C LEU A 19 19.12 10.96 5.26
N TRP A 20 18.65 12.13 4.84
CA TRP A 20 18.37 12.40 3.41
C TRP A 20 19.64 12.53 2.58
N ALA A 21 20.76 12.92 3.20
CA ALA A 21 22.08 13.01 2.56
C ALA A 21 22.87 11.69 2.63
N ASP A 22 22.37 10.68 3.35
CA ASP A 22 23.03 9.40 3.53
C ASP A 22 22.95 8.53 2.26
N ASP A 23 24.10 8.11 1.74
CA ASP A 23 24.20 7.35 0.50
C ASP A 23 23.51 5.98 0.58
N ASP A 24 23.54 5.31 1.75
CA ASP A 24 22.86 4.03 1.94
C ASP A 24 21.34 4.20 1.92
N TYR A 25 20.85 5.25 2.56
CA TYR A 25 19.43 5.61 2.54
C TYR A 25 18.97 5.97 1.13
N GLN A 26 19.73 6.78 0.39
CA GLN A 26 19.44 7.11 -1.00
C GLN A 26 19.38 5.86 -1.89
N ARG A 27 20.33 4.92 -1.73
CA ARG A 27 20.31 3.63 -2.44
C ARG A 27 19.02 2.84 -2.17
N VAL A 28 18.52 2.86 -0.93
CA VAL A 28 17.24 2.21 -0.59
C VAL A 28 16.07 2.93 -1.24
N CYS A 29 16.05 4.26 -1.23
CA CYS A 29 15.03 5.05 -1.90
C CYS A 29 14.98 4.78 -3.41
N ASP A 30 16.12 4.73 -4.08
CA ASP A 30 16.22 4.43 -5.52
C ASP A 30 15.68 3.04 -5.86
N LYS A 31 16.02 2.04 -5.04
CA LYS A 31 15.44 0.69 -5.15
C LYS A 31 13.92 0.73 -4.99
N ASN A 32 13.41 1.49 -4.03
CA ASN A 32 11.98 1.63 -3.81
C ASN A 32 11.28 2.31 -4.99
N VAL A 33 11.88 3.35 -5.58
CA VAL A 33 11.37 4.00 -6.81
C VAL A 33 11.35 3.00 -7.97
N ALA A 34 12.45 2.28 -8.19
CA ALA A 34 12.53 1.27 -9.24
C ALA A 34 11.50 0.13 -9.04
N ASN A 35 11.27 -0.29 -7.81
CA ASN A 35 10.26 -1.31 -7.48
C ASN A 35 8.83 -0.78 -7.70
N ARG A 36 8.54 0.47 -7.32
CA ARG A 36 7.24 1.12 -7.59
C ARG A 36 6.96 1.19 -9.09
N ARG A 37 7.97 1.50 -9.91
CA ARG A 37 7.83 1.52 -11.38
C ARG A 37 7.49 0.14 -11.98
N LYS A 38 7.80 -0.96 -11.30
CA LYS A 38 7.48 -2.33 -11.73
C LYS A 38 6.06 -2.78 -11.33
N LEU A 39 5.33 -2.00 -10.53
CA LEU A 39 3.99 -2.35 -10.12
C LEU A 39 3.04 -2.33 -11.32
N LYS A 40 2.43 -3.49 -11.61
CA LYS A 40 1.47 -3.66 -12.70
C LYS A 40 0.08 -3.09 -12.37
N VAL A 41 -0.19 -2.94 -11.08
CA VAL A 41 -1.46 -2.44 -10.53
C VAL A 41 -1.11 -1.27 -9.61
N ASN A 42 -1.59 -0.08 -9.95
CA ASN A 42 -1.41 1.15 -9.17
C ASN A 42 -2.78 1.72 -8.83
N HIS A 43 -2.92 2.26 -7.62
CA HIS A 43 -4.12 2.99 -7.19
C HIS A 43 -3.88 4.51 -7.18
N THR A 44 -4.96 5.30 -7.12
CA THR A 44 -4.92 6.76 -7.20
C THR A 44 -4.83 7.50 -5.87
N GLY A 45 -4.78 6.78 -4.74
CA GLY A 45 -4.65 7.35 -3.38
C GLY A 45 -3.36 8.09 -3.04
N GLY A 46 -2.37 8.12 -3.95
CA GLY A 46 -1.11 8.82 -3.72
C GLY A 46 -0.33 8.23 -2.53
N SER A 47 -0.15 9.03 -1.48
CA SER A 47 0.54 8.62 -0.25
C SER A 47 -0.33 7.79 0.70
N LYS A 48 -1.67 7.81 0.55
CA LYS A 48 -2.56 6.99 1.36
C LYS A 48 -2.47 5.52 0.95
N SER A 49 -2.50 4.63 1.93
CA SER A 49 -2.61 3.19 1.67
C SER A 49 -3.97 2.85 1.09
N LEU A 50 -4.06 1.76 0.32
CA LEU A 50 -5.34 1.29 -0.22
C LEU A 50 -6.33 0.93 0.89
N LEU A 51 -5.85 0.46 2.04
CA LEU A 51 -6.70 0.16 3.21
C LEU A 51 -7.31 1.43 3.80
N SER A 52 -6.50 2.46 4.01
CA SER A 52 -6.99 3.76 4.51
C SER A 52 -8.02 4.35 3.54
N LEU A 53 -7.79 4.24 2.23
CA LEU A 53 -8.78 4.67 1.24
C LEU A 53 -10.08 3.86 1.26
N TYR A 54 -10.01 2.59 1.64
CA TYR A 54 -11.17 1.71 1.74
C TYR A 54 -11.98 2.02 2.99
N GLU A 55 -11.32 2.19 4.14
CA GLU A 55 -11.95 2.57 5.40
C GLU A 55 -12.70 3.90 5.25
N GLU A 56 -12.10 4.87 4.56
CA GLU A 56 -12.71 6.17 4.25
C GLU A 56 -13.93 6.08 3.31
N SER A 57 -14.13 4.96 2.60
CA SER A 57 -15.18 4.83 1.59
C SER A 57 -16.16 3.70 1.84
N LEU A 58 -16.16 3.14 3.05
CA LEU A 58 -17.10 2.10 3.48
C LEU A 58 -18.57 2.54 3.33
N GLU A 59 -18.84 3.83 3.55
CA GLU A 59 -20.19 4.39 3.46
C GLU A 59 -20.62 4.66 1.99
N ASP A 60 -19.66 4.94 1.12
CA ASP A 60 -19.93 5.43 -0.25
C ASP A 60 -19.89 4.32 -1.32
N ASP A 61 -18.91 3.42 -1.26
CA ASP A 61 -18.64 2.49 -2.37
C ASP A 61 -19.59 1.28 -2.37
N GLY A 62 -20.31 1.03 -1.28
CA GLY A 62 -21.26 -0.08 -1.12
C GLY A 62 -20.62 -1.48 -1.06
N ASN A 63 -19.61 -1.77 -1.87
CA ASN A 63 -18.82 -3.01 -1.81
C ASN A 63 -17.37 -2.85 -2.32
N LYS A 64 -16.53 -3.86 -2.06
CA LYS A 64 -15.10 -3.84 -2.42
C LYS A 64 -14.80 -3.79 -3.92
N ILE A 65 -15.70 -4.27 -4.78
CA ILE A 65 -15.53 -4.23 -6.25
C ILE A 65 -15.72 -2.80 -6.76
N GLN A 66 -16.70 -2.07 -6.24
CA GLN A 66 -16.89 -0.65 -6.57
C GLN A 66 -15.75 0.22 -6.01
N PHE A 67 -15.31 -0.07 -4.78
CA PHE A 67 -14.10 0.53 -4.23
C PHE A 67 -12.88 0.30 -5.14
N TYR A 68 -12.69 -0.92 -5.65
CA TYR A 68 -11.60 -1.22 -6.58
C TYR A 68 -11.65 -0.32 -7.82
N LYS A 69 -12.85 -0.19 -8.42
CA LYS A 69 -13.06 0.70 -9.57
C LYS A 69 -12.66 2.13 -9.24
N ARG A 70 -13.22 2.72 -8.17
CA ARG A 70 -12.94 4.10 -7.76
C ARG A 70 -11.44 4.35 -7.55
N SER A 71 -10.78 3.44 -6.85
CA SER A 71 -9.36 3.56 -6.49
C SER A 71 -8.39 3.31 -7.65
N HIS A 72 -8.83 2.73 -8.77
CA HIS A 72 -7.98 2.38 -9.91
C HIS A 72 -8.39 3.03 -11.24
N MET A 73 -9.30 4.01 -11.18
CA MET A 73 -9.61 4.93 -12.28
C MET A 73 -8.90 6.27 -12.10
N LYS A 74 -8.53 6.90 -13.21
CA LYS A 74 -8.01 8.27 -13.22
C LYS A 74 -9.11 9.25 -12.81
N ARG A 75 -8.73 10.51 -12.55
CA ARG A 75 -9.65 11.58 -12.16
C ARG A 75 -10.75 11.87 -13.20
N ASP A 76 -10.55 11.47 -14.45
CA ASP A 76 -11.57 11.57 -15.50
C ASP A 76 -12.72 10.59 -15.31
N LEU A 77 -12.60 9.62 -14.39
CA LEU A 77 -13.57 8.56 -14.10
C LEU A 77 -13.97 7.72 -15.33
N VAL A 78 -13.15 7.74 -16.37
CA VAL A 78 -13.36 6.97 -17.61
C VAL A 78 -12.15 6.08 -17.87
N THR A 79 -10.95 6.57 -17.60
CA THR A 79 -9.71 5.88 -17.95
C THR A 79 -9.17 5.08 -16.78
N TRP A 80 -8.88 3.80 -16.98
CA TRP A 80 -8.17 2.98 -16.00
C TRP A 80 -6.72 3.43 -15.82
N VAL A 81 -6.18 3.30 -14.60
CA VAL A 81 -4.77 3.64 -14.33
C VAL A 81 -3.82 2.76 -15.13
N THR A 82 -4.11 1.45 -15.21
CA THR A 82 -3.40 0.50 -16.07
C THR A 82 -4.38 -0.48 -16.71
N LEU A 83 -3.97 -1.11 -17.83
CA LEU A 83 -4.75 -2.19 -18.46
C LEU A 83 -4.96 -3.39 -17.52
N THR A 84 -4.02 -3.63 -16.60
CA THR A 84 -4.16 -4.71 -15.59
C THR A 84 -5.32 -4.40 -14.64
N CYS A 85 -5.52 -3.14 -14.26
CA CYS A 85 -6.63 -2.74 -13.40
C CYS A 85 -7.98 -3.03 -14.06
N GLU A 86 -8.12 -2.67 -15.33
CA GLU A 86 -9.32 -2.98 -16.11
C GLU A 86 -9.59 -4.49 -16.19
N LYS A 87 -8.56 -5.28 -16.52
CA LYS A 87 -8.67 -6.74 -16.59
C LYS A 87 -9.12 -7.36 -15.26
N ASN A 88 -8.51 -6.92 -14.16
CA ASN A 88 -8.89 -7.40 -12.82
C ASN A 88 -10.34 -7.03 -12.49
N TYR A 89 -10.77 -5.80 -12.79
CA TYR A 89 -12.15 -5.38 -12.55
C TYR A 89 -13.14 -6.22 -13.37
N ASN A 90 -12.86 -6.44 -14.65
CA ASN A 90 -13.71 -7.26 -15.51
C ASN A 90 -13.80 -8.71 -15.02
N GLN A 91 -12.70 -9.27 -14.52
CA GLN A 91 -12.68 -10.60 -13.88
C GLN A 91 -13.54 -10.62 -12.61
N MET A 92 -13.46 -9.58 -11.76
CA MET A 92 -14.31 -9.47 -10.57
C MET A 92 -15.80 -9.40 -10.94
N ILE A 93 -16.16 -8.60 -11.94
CA ILE A 93 -17.55 -8.45 -12.36
C ILE A 93 -18.11 -9.75 -12.92
N ALA A 94 -17.33 -10.46 -13.75
CA ALA A 94 -17.74 -11.76 -14.28
C ALA A 94 -17.94 -12.79 -13.15
N ALA A 95 -16.95 -12.94 -12.25
CA ALA A 95 -17.04 -13.89 -11.14
C ALA A 95 -18.16 -13.52 -10.14
N PHE A 96 -18.44 -12.22 -9.95
CA PHE A 96 -19.53 -11.78 -9.09
C PHE A 96 -20.89 -12.09 -9.72
N ALA A 97 -21.08 -11.81 -11.01
CA ALA A 97 -22.34 -12.08 -11.71
C ALA A 97 -22.69 -13.58 -11.78
N GLU A 98 -21.69 -14.47 -11.85
CA GLU A 98 -21.91 -15.92 -11.80
C GLU A 98 -22.45 -16.40 -10.44
N ARG A 99 -22.02 -15.77 -9.33
CA ARG A 99 -22.39 -16.17 -7.96
C ARG A 99 -23.61 -15.44 -7.44
N ASP A 100 -23.76 -14.18 -7.81
CA ASP A 100 -24.90 -13.34 -7.48
C ASP A 100 -25.32 -12.54 -8.72
N PRO A 101 -26.25 -13.08 -9.52
CA PRO A 101 -26.79 -12.37 -10.68
C PRO A 101 -27.45 -11.03 -10.31
N SER A 102 -27.86 -10.85 -9.04
CA SER A 102 -28.44 -9.58 -8.58
C SER A 102 -27.37 -8.52 -8.27
N MET A 103 -26.10 -8.91 -8.15
CA MET A 103 -24.94 -8.08 -7.84
C MET A 103 -25.11 -7.21 -6.58
N LYS A 104 -25.74 -7.75 -5.53
CA LYS A 104 -26.06 -7.02 -4.29
C LYS A 104 -25.31 -7.55 -3.06
N LEU A 105 -24.92 -8.82 -3.06
CA LEU A 105 -24.35 -9.46 -1.89
C LEU A 105 -22.91 -9.00 -1.64
N VAL A 106 -22.74 -8.11 -0.66
CA VAL A 106 -21.44 -7.52 -0.27
C VAL A 106 -20.40 -8.60 0.08
N LYS A 107 -20.81 -9.68 0.75
CA LYS A 107 -19.89 -10.79 1.09
C LYS A 107 -19.31 -11.48 -0.14
N ILE A 108 -20.13 -11.72 -1.16
CA ILE A 108 -19.67 -12.34 -2.42
C ILE A 108 -18.72 -11.38 -3.15
N ALA A 109 -19.02 -10.08 -3.16
CA ALA A 109 -18.13 -9.08 -3.74
C ALA A 109 -16.76 -9.05 -3.02
N GLU A 110 -16.73 -9.22 -1.70
CA GLU A 110 -15.50 -9.33 -0.93
C GLU A 110 -14.71 -10.60 -1.24
N GLU A 111 -15.35 -11.77 -1.29
CA GLU A 111 -14.71 -13.04 -1.66
C GLU A 111 -14.08 -12.97 -3.06
N VAL A 112 -14.84 -12.48 -4.04
CA VAL A 112 -14.37 -12.30 -5.42
C VAL A 112 -13.20 -11.33 -5.49
N PHE A 113 -13.25 -10.23 -4.73
CA PHE A 113 -12.15 -9.26 -4.69
C PHE A 113 -10.85 -9.92 -4.25
N TYR A 114 -10.89 -10.73 -3.18
CA TYR A 114 -9.70 -11.44 -2.68
C TYR A 114 -9.23 -12.57 -3.60
N GLU A 115 -10.15 -13.25 -4.27
CA GLU A 115 -9.81 -14.30 -5.23
C GLU A 115 -9.04 -13.75 -6.44
N VAL A 116 -9.50 -12.62 -6.99
CA VAL A 116 -8.87 -11.99 -8.17
C VAL A 116 -7.53 -11.33 -7.82
N LEU A 117 -7.42 -10.65 -6.68
CA LEU A 117 -6.21 -9.89 -6.33
C LEU A 117 -5.23 -10.66 -5.44
N GLY A 118 -5.70 -11.67 -4.72
CA GLY A 118 -5.01 -12.34 -3.62
C GLY A 118 -5.08 -11.52 -2.32
N HIS A 119 -5.18 -12.21 -1.18
CA HIS A 119 -5.29 -11.60 0.17
C HIS A 119 -4.18 -10.60 0.55
N ALA A 120 -3.00 -10.66 -0.08
CA ALA A 120 -1.83 -9.88 0.31
C ALA A 120 -1.54 -8.64 -0.56
N ARG A 121 -2.24 -8.42 -1.69
CA ARG A 121 -1.87 -7.34 -2.61
C ARG A 121 -2.55 -6.02 -2.24
N GLY A 122 -1.76 -5.12 -1.63
CA GLY A 122 -2.05 -3.68 -1.58
C GLY A 122 -2.86 -3.19 -0.39
N MET A 123 -3.49 -4.07 0.41
CA MET A 123 -4.37 -3.67 1.51
C MET A 123 -3.68 -3.44 2.86
N GLY A 124 -2.37 -3.21 2.91
CA GLY A 124 -1.67 -2.79 4.15
C GLY A 124 -1.65 -3.81 5.31
N ASN A 125 -2.51 -4.82 5.31
CA ASN A 125 -2.43 -5.98 6.18
C ASN A 125 -1.28 -6.83 5.66
N PHE A 126 -0.09 -6.57 6.20
CA PHE A 126 1.08 -7.42 6.06
C PHE A 126 0.75 -8.83 6.58
N VAL A 127 0.06 -9.64 5.78
CA VAL A 127 0.20 -11.08 5.91
C VAL A 127 1.60 -11.35 5.38
N ILE A 128 2.58 -11.35 6.28
CA ILE A 128 3.90 -11.89 5.98
C ILE A 128 3.63 -13.35 5.64
N PRO A 129 3.73 -13.78 4.37
CA PRO A 129 3.54 -15.18 4.06
C PRO A 129 4.57 -15.97 4.90
N PRO A 130 4.19 -17.13 5.47
CA PRO A 130 5.15 -17.98 6.16
C PRO A 130 6.33 -18.20 5.22
N PRO A 131 7.57 -18.11 5.72
CA PRO A 131 8.75 -18.08 4.87
C PRO A 131 8.80 -19.33 4.00
N SER A 132 8.88 -19.15 2.67
CA SER A 132 9.34 -20.23 1.81
C SER A 132 10.76 -20.59 2.25
N THR A 133 11.02 -21.86 2.48
CA THR A 133 12.17 -22.43 3.20
C THR A 133 13.54 -22.16 2.57
N SER A 134 13.64 -21.33 1.53
CA SER A 134 14.90 -20.93 0.92
C SER A 134 15.01 -19.39 0.81
N ALA A 135 16.07 -18.86 1.44
CA ALA A 135 16.74 -17.61 1.07
C ALA A 135 16.32 -16.24 1.67
N ARG A 136 15.70 -16.14 2.86
CA ARG A 136 15.58 -14.82 3.54
C ARG A 136 15.97 -14.87 5.01
N SER A 137 17.24 -14.56 5.32
CA SER A 137 17.70 -14.51 6.72
C SER A 137 18.36 -13.19 7.12
N SER A 138 19.13 -12.50 6.27
CA SER A 138 19.84 -11.28 6.71
C SER A 138 19.07 -9.97 6.46
N GLN A 139 18.49 -9.78 5.27
CA GLN A 139 17.89 -8.51 4.89
C GLN A 139 16.57 -8.20 5.63
N ILE A 140 15.79 -9.24 5.96
CA ILE A 140 14.57 -9.08 6.76
C ILE A 140 14.92 -8.76 8.22
N ALA A 141 15.93 -9.44 8.79
CA ALA A 141 16.40 -9.15 10.14
C ALA A 141 16.86 -7.69 10.25
N HIS A 142 17.64 -7.23 9.28
CA HIS A 142 18.10 -5.84 9.23
C HIS A 142 16.96 -4.82 9.10
N LEU A 143 15.94 -5.09 8.28
CA LEU A 143 14.76 -4.21 8.17
C LEU A 143 13.95 -4.19 9.47
N ASN A 144 13.80 -5.33 10.13
CA ASN A 144 13.11 -5.42 11.42
C ASN A 144 13.87 -4.65 12.51
N GLU A 145 15.20 -4.76 12.56
CA GLU A 145 16.04 -3.98 13.46
C GLU A 145 15.88 -2.47 13.23
N GLN A 146 15.85 -2.04 11.97
CA GLN A 146 15.60 -0.63 11.66
C GLN A 146 14.21 -0.17 12.13
N VAL A 147 13.16 -0.95 11.87
CA VAL A 147 11.80 -0.62 12.30
C VAL A 147 11.71 -0.50 13.82
N GLN A 148 12.31 -1.44 14.56
CA GLN A 148 12.34 -1.41 16.03
C GLN A 148 13.14 -0.21 16.57
N LYS A 149 14.29 0.08 15.96
CA LYS A 149 15.11 1.25 16.30
C LYS A 149 14.32 2.54 16.17
N TRP A 150 13.59 2.72 15.08
CA TRP A 150 12.81 3.95 14.86
C TRP A 150 11.53 4.01 15.72
N HIS A 151 10.91 2.87 16.03
CA HIS A 151 9.79 2.81 16.98
C HIS A 151 10.18 3.28 18.38
N GLY A 152 11.33 2.85 18.90
CA GLY A 152 11.80 3.27 20.23
C GLY A 152 12.11 4.76 20.32
N VAL A 153 12.63 5.37 19.24
CA VAL A 153 12.92 6.81 19.17
C VAL A 153 11.63 7.64 19.20
N LEU A 154 10.54 7.14 18.62
CA LEU A 154 9.25 7.82 18.60
C LEU A 154 8.46 7.65 19.91
N GLN A 155 8.60 6.52 20.61
CA GLN A 155 7.91 6.28 21.89
C GLN A 155 8.59 6.89 23.12
N GLY A 156 9.85 7.30 23.03
CA GLY A 156 10.55 8.05 24.10
C GLY A 156 10.27 9.56 24.13
N THR A 157 9.22 10.03 23.45
CA THR A 157 8.88 11.47 23.34
C THR A 157 7.48 11.77 23.86
N ILE A 158 7.23 11.40 25.11
CA ILE A 158 6.22 12.05 25.99
C ILE A 158 6.92 12.42 27.29
#